data_AF-A0A7Z9WWV1-F1
#
_entry.id   AF-A0A7Z9WWV1-F1
#
_cell.length_a   1.000
_cell.length_b   1.000
_cell.length_c   1.000
_cell.angle_alpha   90.00
_cell.angle_beta   90.00
_cell.angle_gamma   90.00
#
_symmetry.space_group_name_H-M   'P 1'
#
loop_
_entity.id
_entity.type
_entity.pdbx_description
1 polymer ?
#
loop_
_entity_poly.entity_id
_entity_poly.type
_entity_poly.pdbx_seq_one_letter_code
_entity_poly.pdbx_strand_id
1 'polypeptide(L)' 'MKINKKINRRSFLKGGLATTAAAAVLKNKDSQAAGSFEGYPDGMGVLVDLTRCVGCRSCEAACNKEQNLPEPAKPF' A
#
# COMPACT_ATOMS: atom_id res chain seq x y z
N MET A 1 -9.65 -57.38 -4.21
CA MET A 1 -8.58 -56.87 -5.10
C MET A 1 -8.68 -55.36 -5.18
N LYS A 2 -7.55 -54.66 -5.01
CA LYS A 2 -7.42 -53.23 -4.75
C LYS A 2 -7.97 -52.36 -5.89
N ILE A 3 -8.84 -51.40 -5.60
CA ILE A 3 -9.21 -50.35 -6.56
C ILE A 3 -8.09 -49.30 -6.55
N ASN A 4 -7.01 -49.57 -7.29
CA ASN A 4 -6.01 -48.55 -7.57
C ASN A 4 -6.34 -47.90 -8.93
N LYS A 5 -7.32 -46.99 -8.94
CA LYS A 5 -7.72 -46.30 -10.16
C LYS A 5 -6.72 -45.17 -10.41
N LYS A 6 -5.56 -45.50 -11.01
CA LYS A 6 -4.59 -44.50 -11.50
C LYS A 6 -5.35 -43.47 -12.33
N ILE A 7 -5.32 -42.22 -11.91
CA ILE A 7 -5.93 -41.11 -12.64
C ILE A 7 -5.35 -41.09 -14.06
N ASN A 8 -6.19 -41.35 -15.06
CA ASN A 8 -5.79 -41.34 -16.48
C ASN A 8 -5.76 -39.89 -16.97
N ARG A 9 -4.75 -39.51 -17.77
CA ARG A 9 -4.62 -38.19 -18.41
C ARG A 9 -5.93 -37.67 -19.01
N ARG A 10 -6.72 -38.56 -19.63
CA ARG A 10 -8.01 -38.20 -20.23
C ARG A 10 -9.07 -37.84 -19.19
N SER A 11 -9.09 -38.54 -18.07
CA SER A 11 -10.01 -38.25 -16.95
C SER A 11 -9.59 -37.00 -16.19
N PHE A 12 -8.28 -36.77 -16.06
CA PHE A 12 -7.74 -35.54 -15.50
C PHE A 12 -8.07 -34.32 -16.36
N LEU A 13 -7.84 -34.40 -17.67
CA LEU A 13 -8.16 -33.30 -18.60
C LEU A 13 -9.66 -33.03 -18.69
N LYS A 14 -10.50 -34.07 -18.70
CA LYS A 14 -11.96 -33.87 -18.66
C LYS A 14 -12.43 -33.21 -17.36
N GLY A 15 -11.85 -33.60 -16.21
CA GLY A 15 -12.13 -32.96 -14.93
C GLY A 15 -11.67 -31.51 -14.89
N GLY A 16 -10.44 -31.24 -15.33
CA GLY A 16 -9.87 -29.89 -15.37
C GLY A 16 -10.57 -28.94 -16.35
N LEU A 17 -10.95 -29.43 -17.54
CA LEU A 17 -11.71 -28.64 -18.51
C LEU A 17 -13.10 -28.26 -17.98
N ALA A 18 -13.77 -29.19 -17.28
CA ALA A 18 -15.07 -28.92 -16.67
C ALA A 18 -14.98 -27.86 -15.56
N THR A 19 -13.93 -27.87 -14.75
CA THR A 19 -13.75 -26.87 -13.68
C THR A 19 -13.35 -25.50 -14.21
N THR A 20 -12.49 -25.41 -15.24
CA THR A 20 -12.15 -24.13 -15.86
C THR A 20 -13.30 -23.52 -16.65
N ALA A 21 -14.11 -24.34 -17.34
CA ALA A 21 -15.27 -23.86 -18.08
C ALA A 21 -16.35 -23.29 -17.13
N ALA A 22 -16.56 -23.93 -15.97
CA ALA A 22 -17.46 -23.43 -14.94
C ALA A 22 -16.98 -22.10 -14.32
N ALA A 23 -15.68 -21.91 -14.15
CA ALA A 23 -15.13 -20.64 -13.66
C ALA A 23 -15.25 -19.51 -14.68
N ALA A 24 -15.17 -19.81 -15.99
CA ALA A 24 -15.26 -18.81 -17.06
C ALA A 24 -16.67 -18.20 -17.25
N VAL A 25 -17.72 -18.88 -16.76
CA VAL A 25 -19.10 -18.35 -16.76
C VAL A 25 -19.46 -17.60 -15.46
N LEU A 26 -18.58 -17.57 -14.47
CA LEU A 26 -18.75 -16.71 -13.31
C LEU A 26 -18.50 -15.26 -13.74
N LYS A 27 -19.43 -14.36 -13.42
CA LYS A 27 -19.21 -12.92 -13.59
C LYS A 27 -17.99 -12.51 -12.76
N ASN A 28 -16.96 -11.97 -13.41
CA ASN A 28 -15.88 -11.29 -12.72
C ASN A 28 -16.50 -10.17 -11.87
N LYS A 29 -16.19 -10.12 -10.58
CA LYS A 29 -16.47 -8.92 -9.78
C LYS A 29 -15.54 -7.82 -10.29
N ASP A 30 -16.08 -6.62 -10.43
CA ASP A 30 -15.27 -5.44 -10.72
C ASP A 30 -14.13 -5.35 -9.69
N SER A 31 -12.91 -5.19 -10.19
CA SER A 31 -11.76 -4.89 -9.35
C SER A 31 -11.99 -3.54 -8.69
N GLN A 32 -12.15 -3.54 -7.36
CA GLN A 32 -12.12 -2.34 -6.54
C GLN A 32 -10.70 -1.78 -6.58
N ALA A 33 -10.43 -0.92 -7.55
CA ALA A 33 -9.26 -0.05 -7.46
C ALA A 33 -9.43 0.81 -6.21
N ALA A 34 -8.35 1.03 -5.47
CA ALA A 34 -8.35 2.10 -4.47
C ALA A 34 -8.82 3.37 -5.18
N GLY A 35 -9.81 4.07 -4.60
CA GLY A 35 -10.41 5.26 -5.22
C GLY A 35 -9.34 6.26 -5.66
N SER A 36 -9.69 7.13 -6.61
CA SER A 36 -8.79 8.19 -7.06
C SER A 36 -8.45 9.12 -5.89
N PHE A 37 -7.17 9.18 -5.52
CA PHE A 37 -6.67 10.22 -4.64
C PHE A 37 -6.44 11.48 -5.47
N GLU A 38 -7.33 12.45 -5.32
CA GLU A 38 -7.30 13.71 -6.06
C GLU A 38 -6.28 14.71 -5.47
N GLY A 39 -5.61 14.34 -4.37
CA GLY A 39 -4.64 15.20 -3.70
C GLY A 39 -5.25 16.13 -2.68
N TYR A 40 -4.46 17.12 -2.26
CA TYR A 40 -4.89 18.23 -1.41
C TYR A 40 -4.83 19.50 -2.25
N PRO A 41 -5.97 19.99 -2.81
CA PRO A 41 -5.96 21.14 -3.72
C PRO A 41 -5.39 22.41 -3.08
N ASP A 42 -5.59 22.56 -1.76
CA ASP A 42 -5.04 23.67 -0.96
C ASP A 42 -3.85 23.22 -0.07
N GLY A 43 -3.24 22.07 -0.39
CA GLY A 43 -2.14 21.52 0.37
C GLY A 43 -0.88 22.39 0.28
N MET A 44 -0.36 22.82 1.43
CA MET A 44 0.91 23.53 1.51
C MET A 44 2.06 22.56 1.79
N GLY A 45 3.23 22.85 1.21
CA GLY A 45 4.46 22.10 1.43
C GLY A 45 5.56 22.96 2.01
N VAL A 46 6.44 22.35 2.81
CA VAL A 46 7.67 22.97 3.30
C VAL A 46 8.84 22.16 2.77
N LEU A 47 9.74 22.80 2.03
CA LEU A 47 10.97 22.16 1.55
C LEU A 47 12.08 22.36 2.58
N VAL A 48 12.70 21.25 3.01
CA VAL A 48 13.91 21.26 3.85
C VAL A 48 15.07 20.70 3.03
N ASP A 49 15.95 21.58 2.57
CA ASP A 49 17.17 21.17 1.85
C ASP A 49 18.25 20.71 2.83
N LEU A 50 18.38 19.38 2.97
CA LEU A 50 19.34 18.77 3.88
C LEU A 50 20.80 18.93 3.43
N THR A 51 21.07 19.27 2.17
CA THR A 51 22.45 19.54 1.71
C THR A 51 23.02 20.83 2.29
N ARG A 52 22.13 21.74 2.73
CA ARG A 52 22.47 23.02 3.37
C ARG A 52 22.26 22.99 4.88
N CYS A 53 21.74 21.90 5.42
CA CYS A 53 21.48 21.77 6.85
C CYS A 53 22.79 21.58 7.61
N VAL A 54 23.05 22.47 8.57
CA VAL A 54 24.25 22.42 9.43
C VAL A 54 23.97 21.94 10.85
N GLY A 55 22.73 21.49 11.14
CA GLY A 55 22.35 21.00 12.45
C GLY A 55 22.29 22.08 13.54
N CYS A 56 22.04 23.35 13.19
CA CYS A 56 21.99 24.45 14.15
C CYS A 56 20.71 24.51 15.01
N ARG A 57 19.70 23.67 14.70
CA ARG A 57 18.44 23.54 15.45
C ARG A 57 17.63 24.83 15.62
N SER A 58 17.89 25.85 14.80
CA SER A 58 17.10 27.09 14.76
C SER A 58 15.65 26.86 14.33
N CYS A 59 15.40 25.81 13.53
CA CYS A 59 14.05 25.37 13.18
C CYS A 59 13.23 24.92 14.39
N GLU A 60 13.85 24.23 15.35
CA GLU A 60 13.21 23.84 16.62
C GLU A 60 12.89 25.08 17.46
N ALA A 61 13.85 25.99 17.60
CA ALA A 61 13.68 27.23 18.36
C ALA A 61 12.57 28.12 17.80
N ALA A 62 12.52 28.28 16.47
CA ALA A 62 11.47 29.04 15.80
C ALA A 62 10.09 28.40 16.03
N CYS A 63 9.97 27.08 15.86
CA CYS A 63 8.72 26.37 16.12
C CYS A 63 8.26 26.52 17.58
N ASN A 64 9.18 26.36 18.54
CA ASN A 64 8.88 26.51 19.96
C ASN A 64 8.34 27.91 20.28
N LYS A 65 8.97 28.96 19.74
CA LYS A 65 8.54 30.35 19.90
C LYS A 65 7.17 30.61 19.29
N GLU A 66 6.96 30.27 18.01
CA GLU A 66 5.69 30.54 17.31
C GLU A 66 4.51 29.81 17.94
N GLN A 67 4.76 28.59 18.43
CA GLN A 67 3.73 27.77 19.07
C GLN A 67 3.63 27.97 20.59
N ASN A 68 4.40 28.91 21.17
CA ASN A 68 4.42 29.21 22.61
C ASN A 68 4.59 27.95 23.48
N LEU A 69 5.50 27.06 23.08
CA LEU A 69 5.73 25.79 23.78
C LEU A 69 6.59 26.00 25.04
N PRO A 70 6.57 25.05 26.00
CA PRO A 70 7.47 25.07 27.14
C PRO A 70 8.94 25.05 26.72
N GLU A 71 9.80 25.51 27.63
CA GLU A 71 11.25 25.49 27.42
C GLU A 71 11.74 24.04 27.23
N PRO A 72 12.63 23.79 26.25
CA PRO A 72 13.12 22.44 25.99
C PRO A 72 14.02 21.95 27.12
N ALA A 73 14.07 20.63 27.33
CA ALA A 73 14.97 20.01 28.30
C ALA A 73 16.46 20.21 27.97
N LYS A 74 16.79 20.52 26.70
CA LYS A 74 18.13 20.86 26.24
C LYS A 74 18.04 22.13 25.40
N PRO A 75 18.97 23.09 25.55
CA PRO A 75 19.04 24.27 24.68
C PRO A 75 19.08 23.85 23.20
N PHE A 76 18.47 24.65 22.33
CA PHE A 76 18.50 24.44 20.90
C PHE A 76 19.91 24.64 20.34
#